data_AF-A0A645GEI9-F1
#
_entry.id   AF-A0A645GEI9-F1
#
_cell.length_a   1.000
_cell.length_b   1.000
_cell.length_c   1.000
_cell.angle_alpha   90.00
_cell.angle_beta   90.00
_cell.angle_gamma   90.00
#
_symmetry.space_group_name_H-M   'P 1'
#
loop_
_entity.id
_entity.type
_entity.pdbx_description
1 polymer ?
#
loop_
_entity_poly.entity_id
_entity_poly.type
_entity_poly.pdbx_seq_one_letter_code
_entity_poly.pdbx_strand_id
1 'polypeptide(L)'
;MHWERYSITPAACEAVMAAKRDGRPIIAVGTTSVRTLESAWDTQADLLRSGEGRTNLFILPGYRFHVVDRLLTNFHTPESTLLMLVSAFSSKDAILAAYAHAVRERYRFFSYGDAMYIR
;
A
#
# COMPACT_ATOMS: atom_id res chain seq x y z
N MET A 1 -16.58 -9.20 -1.67
CA MET A 1 -16.20 -7.90 -2.27
C MET A 1 -16.54 -6.82 -1.25
N HIS A 2 -15.55 -6.09 -0.73
CA HIS A 2 -15.74 -5.12 0.35
C HIS A 2 -15.37 -3.72 -0.12
N TRP A 3 -16.28 -2.76 0.09
CA TRP A 3 -16.04 -1.34 -0.14
C TRP A 3 -15.52 -0.70 1.14
N GLU A 4 -14.51 0.13 1.00
CA GLU A 4 -13.94 0.92 2.10
C GLU A 4 -14.30 2.37 1.91
N ARG A 5 -14.76 3.02 2.97
CA ARG A 5 -14.93 4.48 3.02
C ARG A 5 -13.62 5.09 3.49
N TYR A 6 -13.20 6.17 2.84
CA TYR A 6 -12.02 6.92 3.23
C TYR A 6 -12.30 8.42 3.19
N SER A 7 -11.46 9.18 3.88
CA SER A 7 -11.39 10.63 3.77
C SER A 7 -9.93 11.08 3.74
N ILE A 8 -9.61 12.00 2.82
CA ILE A 8 -8.30 12.63 2.71
C ILE A 8 -8.51 14.12 2.96
N THR A 9 -7.87 14.66 4.00
CA THR A 9 -7.96 16.10 4.28
C THR A 9 -7.18 16.90 3.23
N PRO A 10 -7.57 18.16 2.95
CA PRO A 10 -6.79 19.02 2.07
C PRO A 10 -5.32 19.15 2.49
N ALA A 11 -5.05 19.22 3.81
CA ALA A 11 -3.70 19.28 4.34
C ALA A 11 -2.87 18.01 4.06
N ALA A 12 -3.46 16.82 4.23
CA ALA A 12 -2.78 15.57 3.91
C ALA A 12 -2.52 15.43 2.41
N CYS A 13 -3.49 15.83 1.59
CA CYS A 13 -3.34 15.87 0.14
C CYS A 13 -2.18 16.77 -0.30
N GLU A 14 -2.14 18.01 0.21
CA GLU A 14 -1.07 18.96 -0.10
C GLU A 14 0.30 18.45 0.34
N ALA A 15 0.40 17.84 1.53
CA ALA A 15 1.65 17.26 2.02
C ALA A 15 2.18 16.14 1.12
N VAL A 16 1.30 15.25 0.64
CA VAL A 16 1.67 14.19 -0.31
C VAL A 16 2.08 14.78 -1.65
N MET A 17 1.32 15.74 -2.18
CA MET A 17 1.63 16.38 -3.46
C MET A 17 2.93 17.19 -3.40
N ALA A 18 3.23 17.84 -2.28
CA ALA A 18 4.50 18.54 -2.06
C ALA A 18 5.67 17.54 -2.04
N ALA A 19 5.51 16.41 -1.32
CA ALA A 19 6.53 15.36 -1.32
C ALA A 19 6.77 14.78 -2.72
N LYS A 20 5.73 14.53 -3.52
CA LYS A 20 5.91 14.09 -4.93
C LYS A 20 6.64 15.14 -5.78
N ARG A 21 6.29 16.42 -5.65
CA ARG A 21 6.97 17.53 -6.35
C ARG A 21 8.46 17.61 -6.00
N ASP A 22 8.80 17.35 -4.76
CA ASP A 22 10.19 17.34 -4.26
C ASP A 22 10.94 16.04 -4.57
N GLY A 23 10.31 15.06 -5.24
CA GLY A 23 10.90 13.74 -5.48
C GLY A 23 11.13 12.91 -4.21
N ARG A 24 10.40 13.21 -3.12
CA ARG A 24 10.48 12.46 -1.86
C ARG A 24 9.59 11.22 -1.91
N PRO A 25 10.06 10.06 -1.42
CA PRO A 25 9.27 8.83 -1.45
C PRO A 25 8.07 8.94 -0.50
N ILE A 26 6.90 8.50 -0.97
CA ILE A 26 5.68 8.36 -0.18
C ILE A 26 5.62 6.96 0.41
N ILE A 27 5.63 6.89 1.74
CA ILE A 27 5.55 5.63 2.48
C ILE A 27 4.14 5.47 3.02
N ALA A 28 3.40 4.48 2.52
CA ALA A 28 2.12 4.11 3.09
C ALA A 28 2.31 3.22 4.32
N VAL A 29 1.61 3.56 5.40
CA VAL A 29 1.51 2.71 6.59
C VAL A 29 0.16 2.00 6.54
N GLY A 30 0.20 0.71 6.25
CA GLY A 30 -0.96 -0.15 6.08
C GLY A 30 -1.53 -0.17 4.65
N THR A 31 -2.06 -1.33 4.27
CA THR A 31 -2.66 -1.57 2.93
C THR A 31 -3.92 -0.75 2.67
N THR A 32 -4.67 -0.38 3.71
CA THR A 32 -5.83 0.52 3.60
C THR A 32 -5.42 1.91 3.15
N SER A 33 -4.29 2.41 3.66
CA SER A 33 -3.71 3.70 3.25
C SER A 33 -3.28 3.66 1.79
N VAL A 34 -2.69 2.54 1.33
CA VAL A 34 -2.36 2.32 -0.09
C VAL A 34 -3.61 2.44 -0.95
N ARG A 35 -4.64 1.64 -0.69
CA ARG A 35 -5.86 1.66 -1.51
C ARG A 35 -6.52 3.04 -1.50
N THR A 36 -6.52 3.73 -0.35
CA THR A 36 -7.05 5.09 -0.22
C THR A 36 -6.34 6.05 -1.16
N LEU A 37 -5.00 6.11 -1.09
CA LEU A 37 -4.20 7.03 -1.89
C LEU A 37 -4.28 6.70 -3.40
N GLU A 38 -4.13 5.42 -3.75
CA GLU A 38 -4.17 4.98 -5.16
C GLU A 38 -5.57 5.15 -5.78
N SER A 39 -6.64 5.05 -4.98
CA SER A 39 -8.01 5.28 -5.47
C SER A 39 -8.38 6.75 -5.59
N ALA A 40 -7.72 7.62 -4.82
CA ALA A 40 -7.94 9.06 -4.85
C ALA A 40 -7.05 9.77 -5.89
N TRP A 41 -6.18 9.03 -6.58
CA TRP A 41 -5.35 9.54 -7.66
C TRP A 41 -6.19 9.77 -8.92
N ASP A 42 -6.11 10.98 -9.46
CA ASP A 42 -6.68 11.34 -10.75
C ASP A 42 -5.60 11.23 -11.82
N THR A 43 -5.69 10.21 -12.67
CA THR A 43 -4.72 9.96 -13.74
C THR A 43 -4.78 10.99 -14.87
N GLN A 44 -5.90 11.69 -15.07
CA GLN A 44 -6.02 12.71 -16.11
C GLN A 44 -5.42 14.03 -15.66
N ALA A 45 -5.59 14.37 -14.38
CA ALA A 45 -5.09 15.60 -13.80
C ALA A 45 -3.70 15.45 -13.14
N ASP A 46 -3.16 14.23 -13.08
CA ASP A 46 -1.87 13.88 -12.47
C ASP A 46 -1.74 14.39 -11.02
N LEU A 47 -2.83 14.23 -10.24
CA LEU A 47 -2.92 14.75 -8.88
C LEU A 47 -3.71 13.85 -7.94
N LEU A 48 -3.40 13.96 -6.64
CA LEU A 48 -4.19 13.37 -5.57
C LEU A 48 -5.38 14.29 -5.25
N ARG A 49 -6.58 13.74 -5.10
CA ARG A 49 -7.77 14.49 -4.69
C ARG A 49 -8.03 14.35 -3.19
N SER A 50 -8.25 15.47 -2.52
CA SER A 50 -8.81 15.48 -1.16
C SER A 50 -10.33 15.28 -1.18
N GLY A 51 -10.88 14.83 -0.06
CA GLY A 51 -12.31 14.64 0.13
C GLY A 51 -12.67 13.25 0.64
N GLU A 52 -13.96 12.99 0.70
CA GLU A 52 -14.49 11.67 1.03
C GLU A 52 -14.64 10.82 -0.23
N GLY A 53 -14.45 9.51 -0.08
CA GLY A 53 -14.61 8.58 -1.17
C GLY A 53 -14.89 7.17 -0.70
N ARG A 54 -15.11 6.30 -1.68
CA ARG A 54 -15.20 4.86 -1.46
C ARG A 54 -14.32 4.15 -2.45
N THR A 55 -13.69 3.07 -2.04
CA THR A 55 -12.88 2.24 -2.91
C THR A 55 -13.18 0.75 -2.71
N ASN A 56 -13.20 0.03 -3.82
CA ASN A 56 -13.10 -1.43 -3.88
C ASN A 56 -11.86 -1.85 -4.69
N LEU A 57 -10.87 -0.95 -4.82
CA LEU A 57 -9.68 -1.12 -5.64
C LEU A 57 -8.95 -2.41 -5.23
N PHE A 58 -8.76 -3.27 -6.21
CA PHE A 58 -8.06 -4.53 -6.05
C PHE A 58 -6.69 -4.43 -6.72
N ILE A 59 -5.64 -4.41 -5.88
CA ILE A 59 -4.26 -4.24 -6.33
C ILE A 59 -3.67 -5.64 -6.53
N LEU A 60 -3.22 -5.90 -7.75
CA LEU A 60 -2.68 -7.18 -8.20
C LEU A 60 -1.27 -7.00 -8.77
N PRO A 61 -0.45 -8.07 -8.86
CA PRO A 61 0.82 -8.02 -9.57
C PRO A 61 0.67 -7.42 -10.97
N GLY A 62 1.53 -6.46 -11.30
CA GLY A 62 1.44 -5.65 -12.53
C GLY A 62 0.70 -4.33 -12.38
N TYR A 63 0.12 -4.04 -11.20
CA TYR A 63 -0.44 -2.73 -10.89
C TYR A 63 0.63 -1.63 -10.92
N ARG A 64 0.32 -0.50 -11.56
CA ARG A 64 1.18 0.69 -11.56
C ARG A 64 0.77 1.59 -10.39
N PHE A 65 1.64 1.72 -9.41
CA PHE A 65 1.44 2.69 -8.32
C PHE A 65 1.68 4.10 -8.82
N HIS A 66 0.75 4.99 -8.49
CA HIS A 66 0.81 6.40 -8.84
C HIS A 66 1.24 7.26 -7.66
N VAL A 67 0.89 6.87 -6.43
CA VAL A 67 1.13 7.69 -5.23
C VAL A 67 2.18 7.06 -4.34
N VAL A 68 2.01 5.78 -4.01
CA VAL A 68 2.81 5.11 -2.98
C VAL A 68 4.07 4.48 -3.57
N ASP A 69 5.22 4.85 -3.03
CA ASP A 69 6.51 4.28 -3.43
C ASP A 69 6.93 3.11 -2.54
N ARG A 70 6.53 3.14 -1.26
CA ARG A 70 6.96 2.17 -0.24
C ARG A 70 5.83 1.79 0.71
N LEU A 71 5.92 0.60 1.29
CA LEU A 71 4.87 0.06 2.16
C LEU A 71 5.45 -0.44 3.48
N LEU A 72 4.87 0.02 4.60
CA LEU A 72 5.00 -0.61 5.91
C LEU A 72 3.70 -1.36 6.23
N THR A 73 3.77 -2.66 6.43
CA THR A 73 2.60 -3.53 6.67
C THR A 73 2.97 -4.73 7.54
N ASN A 74 1.98 -5.43 8.08
CA ASN A 74 2.18 -6.70 8.77
C ASN A 74 2.49 -7.85 7.78
N PHE A 75 2.91 -8.99 8.32
CA PHE A 75 2.92 -10.26 7.59
C PHE A 75 1.51 -10.86 7.50
N HIS A 76 0.99 -10.99 6.29
CA HIS A 76 -0.33 -11.54 5.95
C HIS A 76 -0.28 -13.05 5.69
N THR A 77 -1.39 -13.76 5.81
CA THR A 77 -1.41 -15.21 5.53
C THR A 77 -1.14 -15.55 4.07
N PRO A 78 -0.63 -16.78 3.80
CA PRO A 78 -0.68 -17.38 2.47
C PRO A 78 -2.09 -17.28 1.88
N GLU A 79 -2.16 -17.11 0.55
CA GLU A 79 -3.41 -17.06 -0.23
C GLU A 79 -4.39 -15.92 0.14
N SER A 80 -3.94 -14.92 0.90
CA SER A 80 -4.74 -13.72 1.17
C SER A 80 -4.67 -12.70 0.03
N THR A 81 -5.74 -11.93 -0.15
CA THR A 81 -5.77 -10.79 -1.07
C THR A 81 -4.76 -9.71 -0.68
N LEU A 82 -4.41 -9.61 0.60
CA LEU A 82 -3.37 -8.70 1.10
C LEU A 82 -1.97 -9.14 0.67
N LEU A 83 -1.72 -10.46 0.61
CA LEU A 83 -0.48 -10.98 0.04
C LEU A 83 -0.37 -10.65 -1.46
N MET A 84 -1.49 -10.63 -2.20
CA MET A 84 -1.50 -10.20 -3.61
C MET A 84 -1.13 -8.71 -3.76
N LEU A 85 -1.67 -7.83 -2.90
CA LEU A 85 -1.32 -6.41 -2.88
C LEU A 85 0.16 -6.21 -2.56
N VAL A 86 0.67 -6.90 -1.54
CA VAL A 86 2.10 -6.90 -1.19
C VAL A 86 2.96 -7.38 -2.38
N SER A 87 2.50 -8.40 -3.10
CA SER A 87 3.16 -8.92 -4.32
C SER A 87 3.03 -7.99 -5.53
N ALA A 88 2.27 -6.90 -5.45
CA ALA A 88 2.30 -5.86 -6.46
C ALA A 88 3.44 -4.86 -6.21
N PHE A 89 3.89 -4.68 -4.97
CA PHE A 89 5.01 -3.80 -4.61
C PHE A 89 6.39 -4.40 -4.88
N SER A 90 6.48 -5.72 -5.06
CA SER A 90 7.76 -6.42 -5.26
C SER A 90 7.53 -7.67 -6.10
N SER A 91 8.60 -8.31 -6.58
CA SER A 91 8.47 -9.59 -7.28
C SER A 91 7.93 -10.68 -6.34
N LYS A 92 7.15 -11.61 -6.92
CA LYS A 92 6.62 -12.79 -6.21
C LYS A 92 7.72 -13.55 -5.49
N ASP A 93 8.87 -13.76 -6.15
CA ASP A 93 9.99 -14.52 -5.60
C ASP A 93 10.62 -13.82 -4.39
N ALA A 94 10.76 -12.49 -4.42
CA ALA A 94 11.28 -11.72 -3.30
C ALA A 94 10.32 -11.78 -2.09
N ILE A 95 9.01 -11.68 -2.32
CA ILE A 95 8.02 -11.82 -1.25
C ILE A 95 8.05 -13.24 -0.66
N LEU A 96 8.05 -14.28 -1.50
CA LEU A 96 8.12 -15.66 -1.02
C LEU A 96 9.41 -15.94 -0.22
N ALA A 97 10.55 -15.40 -0.67
CA ALA A 97 11.80 -15.52 0.06
C ALA A 97 11.76 -14.79 1.42
N ALA A 98 11.20 -13.58 1.47
CA ALA A 98 11.02 -12.84 2.73
C ALA A 98 10.10 -13.59 3.71
N TYR A 99 9.04 -14.20 3.22
CA TYR A 99 8.13 -15.02 4.02
C TYR A 99 8.80 -16.29 4.55
N ALA A 100 9.56 -17.01 3.70
CA ALA A 100 10.31 -18.19 4.12
C ALA A 100 11.35 -17.84 5.20
N HIS A 101 12.00 -16.68 5.08
CA HIS A 101 12.89 -16.14 6.11
C HIS A 101 12.13 -15.86 7.41
N ALA A 102 11.01 -15.11 7.35
CA ALA A 102 10.21 -14.77 8.51
C ALA A 102 9.72 -16.01 9.28
N VAL A 103 9.32 -17.08 8.58
CA VAL A 103 8.95 -18.36 9.21
C VAL A 103 10.14 -19.02 9.89
N ARG A 104 11.31 -19.08 9.22
CA ARG A 104 12.52 -19.70 9.77
C ARG A 104 13.01 -18.98 11.02
N GLU A 105 12.99 -17.65 11.01
CA GLU A 105 13.41 -16.81 12.14
C GLU A 105 12.29 -16.60 13.18
N ARG A 106 11.15 -17.29 13.04
CA ARG A 106 10.02 -17.27 13.99
C ARG A 106 9.44 -15.87 14.24
N TYR A 107 9.34 -15.07 13.18
CA TYR A 107 8.58 -13.82 13.23
C TYR A 107 7.13 -14.11 13.58
N ARG A 108 6.49 -13.15 14.24
CA ARG A 108 5.07 -13.18 14.60
C ARG A 108 4.28 -12.61 13.43
N PHE A 109 3.21 -13.29 13.02
CA PHE A 109 2.39 -12.92 11.86
C PHE A 109 1.08 -12.25 12.32
N PHE A 110 0.28 -11.76 11.37
CA PHE A 110 -1.05 -11.17 11.58
C PHE A 110 -1.05 -9.81 12.30
N SER A 111 -2.22 -9.41 12.82
CA SER A 111 -2.55 -8.08 13.32
C SER A 111 -1.64 -7.57 14.44
N TYR A 112 -1.15 -8.46 15.30
CA TYR A 112 -0.30 -8.14 16.45
C TYR A 112 1.13 -8.68 16.31
N GLY A 113 1.48 -9.12 15.10
CA GLY A 113 2.78 -9.65 14.79
C GLY A 113 3.82 -8.57 14.52
N ASP A 114 4.89 -8.99 13.86
CA ASP A 114 5.95 -8.13 13.38
C ASP A 114 5.54 -7.43 12.07
N ALA A 115 6.33 -6.44 11.68
CA ALA A 115 6.11 -5.63 10.49
C ALA A 115 7.15 -5.91 9.40
N MET A 116 6.75 -5.61 8.17
CA MET A 116 7.54 -5.69 6.95
C MET A 116 7.56 -4.32 6.30
N TYR A 117 8.74 -3.89 5.88
CA TYR A 117 8.96 -2.66 5.12
C TYR A 117 9.47 -2.98 3.71
N ILE A 118 8.72 -2.57 2.69
CA ILE A 118 9.03 -2.79 1.28
C ILE A 118 9.48 -1.46 0.66
N ARG A 119 10.64 -1.46 -0.01
CA ARG A 119 11.34 -0.26 -0.49
C ARG A 119 11.78 -0.33 -1.94
#